data_AF-A0A496WLS9-F1
#
_entry.id   AF-A0A496WLS9-F1
#
_cell.length_a   1.000
_cell.length_b   1.000
_cell.length_c   1.000
_cell.angle_alpha   90.00
_cell.angle_beta   90.00
_cell.angle_gamma   90.00
#
_symmetry.space_group_name_H-M   'P 1'
#
loop_
_entity.id
_entity.type
_entity.pdbx_description
1 polymer ?
#
loop_
_entity_poly.entity_id
_entity_poly.type
_entity_poly.pdbx_seq_one_letter_code
_entity_poly.pdbx_strand_id
1 'polypeptide(L)'
;MAKKCFIRELLEMRYTAHNHRHNFAVWAAARATQRGFTDVKTLKCALEVSGVESFARRPIRLGQFNDQHRVWCMRIMNNIEQGTGKYTSYGRAAKLVNTYLKTMLVLRDPMSKAAAVIHPPIDRILLRNIATQANIEESTKRYLRGINWTSLEEGSYFELICVLREINGNQPFWMIEEYWTVTN
;
A
#
# COMPACT_ATOMS: atom_id res chain seq x y z
N MET A 1 -22.57 19.59 36.28
CA MET A 1 -21.13 19.44 35.97
C MET A 1 -20.82 18.43 34.84
N ALA A 2 -21.60 17.36 34.66
CA ALA A 2 -21.33 16.34 33.61
C ALA A 2 -21.41 16.84 32.15
N LYS A 3 -22.28 17.80 31.82
CA LYS A 3 -22.40 18.36 30.45
C LYS A 3 -21.15 19.13 29.99
N LYS A 4 -20.40 19.76 30.89
CA LYS A 4 -19.14 20.47 30.55
C LYS A 4 -17.99 19.51 30.26
N CYS A 5 -18.00 18.30 30.83
CA CYS A 5 -16.98 17.28 30.59
C CYS A 5 -17.16 16.65 29.19
N PHE A 6 -18.40 16.31 28.83
CA PHE A 6 -18.73 15.70 27.53
C PHE A 6 -18.49 16.66 26.35
N ILE A 7 -18.78 17.95 26.54
CA ILE A 7 -18.49 18.99 25.55
C ILE A 7 -16.98 19.20 25.38
N ARG A 8 -16.15 18.93 26.40
CA ARG A 8 -14.69 19.07 26.35
C ARG A 8 -14.01 17.92 25.59
N GLU A 9 -14.55 16.70 25.65
CA GLU A 9 -14.09 15.57 24.81
C GLU A 9 -14.47 15.74 23.33
N LEU A 10 -15.63 16.35 23.04
CA LEU A 10 -16.05 16.65 21.66
C LEU A 10 -15.33 17.87 21.05
N LEU A 11 -14.72 18.74 21.87
CA LEU A 11 -14.11 20.00 21.42
C LEU A 11 -12.61 19.94 21.11
N GLU A 12 -11.87 18.85 21.36
CA GLU A 12 -10.41 18.83 21.09
C GLU A 12 -9.83 17.53 20.51
N MET A 13 -10.54 16.85 19.60
CA MET A 13 -9.80 16.26 18.47
C MET A 13 -9.45 17.38 17.49
N ARG A 14 -8.57 18.31 17.90
CA ARG A 14 -8.10 19.38 17.02
C ARG A 14 -7.55 18.73 15.76
N TYR A 15 -8.16 19.03 14.62
CA TYR A 15 -7.71 18.53 13.33
C TYR A 15 -6.23 18.88 13.13
N THR A 16 -5.38 17.85 13.00
CA THR A 16 -3.94 18.03 12.84
C THR A 16 -3.50 17.82 11.40
N ALA A 17 -2.27 18.25 11.07
CA ALA A 17 -1.63 17.90 9.80
C ALA A 17 -1.50 16.38 9.59
N HIS A 18 -1.45 15.60 10.68
CA HIS A 18 -1.55 14.14 10.60
C HIS A 18 -2.95 13.71 10.15
N ASN A 19 -4.01 14.22 10.77
CA ASN A 19 -5.39 13.88 10.38
C ASN A 19 -5.67 14.24 8.93
N HIS A 20 -5.19 15.40 8.47
CA HIS A 20 -5.33 15.82 7.07
C HIS A 20 -4.73 14.80 6.09
N ARG A 21 -3.47 14.41 6.32
CA ARG A 21 -2.79 13.43 5.46
C ARG A 21 -3.37 12.03 5.60
N HIS A 22 -3.69 11.60 6.82
CA HIS A 22 -4.28 10.30 7.07
C HIS A 22 -5.59 10.15 6.30
N ASN A 23 -6.49 11.13 6.36
CA ASN A 23 -7.78 11.07 5.67
C ASN A 23 -7.60 10.98 4.14
N PHE A 24 -6.69 11.78 3.58
CA PHE A 24 -6.38 11.72 2.14
C PHE A 24 -5.74 10.38 1.76
N ALA A 25 -4.79 9.88 2.55
CA ALA A 25 -4.11 8.60 2.32
C ALA A 25 -5.09 7.41 2.35
N VAL A 26 -6.01 7.38 3.32
CA VAL A 26 -7.08 6.37 3.41
C VAL A 26 -7.96 6.41 2.17
N TRP A 27 -8.43 7.60 1.78
CA TRP A 27 -9.28 7.77 0.61
C TRP A 27 -8.57 7.31 -0.68
N ALA A 28 -7.33 7.76 -0.90
CA ALA A 28 -6.54 7.42 -2.08
C ALA A 28 -6.28 5.90 -2.15
N ALA A 29 -5.88 5.30 -1.03
CA ALA A 29 -5.63 3.87 -0.94
C ALA A 29 -6.89 3.04 -1.19
N ALA A 30 -8.03 3.42 -0.58
CA ALA A 30 -9.29 2.73 -0.80
C ALA A 30 -9.71 2.81 -2.27
N ARG A 31 -9.65 4.00 -2.90
CA ARG A 31 -10.02 4.19 -4.31
C ARG A 31 -9.12 3.42 -5.28
N ALA A 32 -7.82 3.36 -5.00
CA ALA A 32 -6.86 2.57 -5.79
C ALA A 32 -7.17 1.07 -5.77
N THR A 33 -7.72 0.54 -4.66
CA THR A 33 -8.00 -0.89 -4.47
C THR A 33 -9.43 -1.29 -4.85
N GLN A 34 -10.39 -0.36 -4.80
CA GLN A 34 -11.83 -0.64 -4.81
C GLN A 34 -12.36 -1.37 -6.05
N ARG A 35 -11.80 -1.09 -7.24
CA ARG A 35 -12.43 -1.44 -8.52
C ARG A 35 -12.80 -2.94 -8.59
N GLY A 36 -14.10 -3.19 -8.75
CA GLY A 36 -14.68 -4.54 -8.90
C GLY A 36 -14.52 -5.44 -7.66
N PHE A 37 -14.46 -4.89 -6.45
CA PHE A 37 -14.16 -5.66 -5.24
C PHE A 37 -15.13 -5.41 -4.08
N THR A 38 -14.92 -4.32 -3.33
CA THR A 38 -15.72 -3.94 -2.17
C THR A 38 -15.92 -2.42 -2.14
N ASP A 39 -16.42 -1.85 -1.04
CA ASP A 39 -16.61 -0.41 -0.90
C ASP A 39 -15.50 0.28 -0.10
N VAL A 40 -15.48 1.61 -0.18
CA VAL A 40 -14.47 2.46 0.49
C VAL A 40 -14.55 2.34 2.02
N LYS A 41 -15.76 2.16 2.58
CA LYS A 41 -15.96 2.07 4.03
C LYS A 41 -15.33 0.79 4.57
N THR A 42 -15.52 -0.35 3.89
CA THR A 42 -14.87 -1.61 4.20
C THR A 42 -13.35 -1.51 4.12
N LEU A 43 -12.81 -0.91 3.05
CA LEU A 43 -11.36 -0.76 2.88
C LEU A 43 -10.73 0.15 3.95
N LYS A 44 -11.41 1.25 4.29
CA LYS A 44 -11.00 2.11 5.41
C LYS A 44 -10.93 1.34 6.72
N CYS A 45 -12.01 0.62 7.06
CA CYS A 45 -12.08 -0.18 8.29
C CYS A 45 -10.93 -1.19 8.35
N ALA A 46 -10.71 -1.95 7.27
CA ALA A 46 -9.66 -2.95 7.17
C ALA A 46 -8.25 -2.35 7.32
N LEU A 47 -7.99 -1.20 6.71
CA LEU A 47 -6.72 -0.48 6.86
C LEU A 47 -6.50 -0.01 8.31
N GLU A 48 -7.53 0.55 8.95
CA GLU A 48 -7.45 1.06 10.33
C GLU A 48 -7.14 -0.08 11.33
N VAL A 49 -7.78 -1.25 11.19
CA VAL A 49 -7.51 -2.40 12.07
C VAL A 49 -6.18 -3.10 11.79
N SER A 50 -5.58 -2.89 10.61
CA SER A 50 -4.30 -3.53 10.26
C SER A 50 -3.16 -3.12 11.19
N GLY A 51 -3.20 -1.89 11.72
CA GLY A 51 -2.14 -1.27 12.51
C GLY A 51 -1.05 -0.58 11.68
N VAL A 52 -1.21 -0.48 10.35
CA VAL A 52 -0.25 0.19 9.46
C VAL A 52 -0.02 1.67 9.81
N GLU A 53 -1.03 2.35 10.38
CA GLU A 53 -0.90 3.75 10.82
C GLU A 53 0.19 3.92 11.89
N SER A 54 0.37 2.94 12.79
CA SER A 54 1.41 2.99 13.82
C SER A 54 2.80 3.10 13.20
N PHE A 55 3.05 2.38 12.10
CA PHE A 55 4.29 2.50 11.32
C PHE A 55 4.36 3.84 10.58
N ALA A 56 3.25 4.30 9.98
CA ALA A 56 3.21 5.61 9.32
C ALA A 56 3.53 6.79 10.26
N ARG A 57 3.17 6.67 11.54
CA ARG A 57 3.53 7.65 12.58
C ARG A 57 4.99 7.53 13.02
N ARG A 58 5.50 6.31 13.12
CA ARG A 58 6.84 6.00 13.63
C ARG A 58 7.45 4.84 12.83
N PRO A 59 8.14 5.11 11.70
CA PRO A 59 8.69 4.08 10.84
C PRO A 59 9.99 3.51 11.45
N ILE A 60 9.83 2.61 12.42
CA ILE A 60 10.91 1.90 13.10
C ILE A 60 11.04 0.48 12.57
N ARG A 61 12.17 -0.19 12.86
CA ARG A 61 12.44 -1.60 12.48
C ARG A 61 12.36 -1.85 10.97
N LEU A 62 12.93 -0.95 10.18
CA LEU A 62 12.89 -1.00 8.71
C LEU A 62 13.43 -2.30 8.11
N GLY A 63 14.40 -2.97 8.76
CA GLY A 63 14.90 -4.29 8.34
C GLY A 63 13.87 -5.42 8.45
N GLN A 64 12.75 -5.20 9.15
CA GLN A 64 11.63 -6.14 9.32
C GLN A 64 10.40 -5.70 8.52
N PHE A 65 10.56 -4.77 7.55
CA PHE A 65 9.42 -4.22 6.81
C PHE A 65 8.57 -5.30 6.14
N ASN A 66 9.20 -6.32 5.54
CA ASN A 66 8.48 -7.42 4.87
C ASN A 66 7.59 -8.20 5.85
N ASP A 67 8.07 -8.46 7.06
CA ASP A 67 7.31 -9.19 8.08
C ASP A 67 6.15 -8.35 8.61
N GLN A 68 6.38 -7.06 8.82
CA GLN A 68 5.30 -6.13 9.18
C GLN A 68 4.25 -6.02 8.05
N HIS A 69 4.70 -5.96 6.80
CA HIS A 69 3.84 -5.92 5.62
C HIS A 69 2.94 -7.16 5.52
N ARG A 70 3.48 -8.36 5.78
CA ARG A 70 2.69 -9.60 5.90
C ARG A 70 1.60 -9.48 6.94
N VAL A 71 1.95 -9.05 8.15
CA VAL A 71 0.98 -8.90 9.24
C VAL A 71 -0.13 -7.92 8.87
N TRP A 72 0.19 -6.76 8.27
CA TRP A 72 -0.83 -5.79 7.85
C TRP A 72 -1.75 -6.37 6.78
N CYS A 73 -1.18 -7.01 5.75
CA CYS A 73 -1.96 -7.59 4.67
C CYS A 73 -2.88 -8.72 5.15
N MET A 74 -2.38 -9.64 5.96
CA MET A 74 -3.18 -10.72 6.55
C MET A 74 -4.33 -10.18 7.41
N ARG A 75 -4.08 -9.13 8.21
CA ARG A 75 -5.14 -8.48 9.01
C ARG A 75 -6.21 -7.84 8.13
N ILE A 76 -5.81 -7.19 7.04
CA ILE A 76 -6.74 -6.61 6.06
C ILE A 76 -7.59 -7.71 5.41
N MET A 77 -6.96 -8.78 4.93
CA MET A 77 -7.64 -9.92 4.30
C MET A 77 -8.67 -10.52 5.25
N ASN A 78 -8.23 -10.89 6.46
CA ASN A 78 -9.10 -11.48 7.48
C ASN A 78 -10.27 -10.55 7.85
N ASN A 79 -10.03 -9.25 8.01
CA ASN A 79 -11.09 -8.30 8.36
C ASN A 79 -12.15 -8.18 7.25
N ILE A 80 -11.73 -8.09 5.99
CA ILE A 80 -12.66 -7.99 4.86
C ILE A 80 -13.44 -9.29 4.68
N GLU A 81 -12.76 -10.44 4.75
CA GLU A 81 -13.38 -11.75 4.59
C GLU A 81 -14.39 -12.03 5.69
N GLN A 82 -14.06 -11.75 6.96
CA GLN A 82 -14.99 -11.90 8.07
C GLN A 82 -16.16 -10.92 7.99
N GLY A 83 -15.92 -9.69 7.52
CA GLY A 83 -16.94 -8.65 7.45
C GLY A 83 -17.87 -8.74 6.24
N THR A 84 -17.44 -9.41 5.15
CA THR A 84 -18.16 -9.39 3.87
C THR A 84 -18.35 -10.75 3.21
N GLY A 85 -17.66 -11.79 3.67
CA GLY A 85 -17.62 -13.11 3.02
C GLY A 85 -16.88 -13.13 1.67
N LYS A 86 -16.29 -12.01 1.24
CA LYS A 86 -15.57 -11.92 -0.04
C LYS A 86 -14.10 -12.26 0.16
N TYR A 87 -13.62 -13.24 -0.61
CA TYR A 87 -12.19 -13.54 -0.70
C TYR A 87 -11.38 -12.30 -1.07
N THR A 88 -10.28 -12.09 -0.38
CA THR A 88 -9.36 -10.97 -0.56
C THR A 88 -7.96 -11.48 -0.87
N SER A 89 -7.48 -11.25 -2.08
CA SER A 89 -6.10 -11.60 -2.43
C SER A 89 -5.08 -10.72 -1.70
N TYR A 90 -3.88 -11.28 -1.50
CA TYR A 90 -2.75 -10.54 -0.94
C TYR A 90 -2.43 -9.29 -1.76
N GLY A 91 -2.46 -9.37 -3.09
CA GLY A 91 -2.21 -8.22 -3.95
C GLY A 91 -3.19 -7.04 -3.74
N ARG A 92 -4.45 -7.30 -3.39
CA ARG A 92 -5.42 -6.25 -3.03
C ARG A 92 -5.09 -5.62 -1.69
N ALA A 93 -4.77 -6.43 -0.68
CA ALA A 93 -4.36 -5.94 0.62
C ALA A 93 -3.05 -5.11 0.53
N ALA A 94 -2.08 -5.61 -0.23
CA ALA A 94 -0.82 -4.93 -0.50
C ALA A 94 -1.02 -3.59 -1.23
N LYS A 95 -1.87 -3.52 -2.26
CA LYS A 95 -2.18 -2.25 -2.94
C LYS A 95 -2.72 -1.20 -1.97
N LEU A 96 -3.59 -1.62 -1.04
CA LEU A 96 -4.16 -0.77 -0.01
C LEU A 96 -3.06 -0.24 0.95
N VAL A 97 -2.23 -1.12 1.49
CA VAL A 97 -1.10 -0.76 2.38
C VAL A 97 -0.11 0.16 1.67
N ASN A 98 0.35 -0.21 0.48
CA ASN A 98 1.41 0.51 -0.23
C ASN A 98 0.96 1.90 -0.65
N THR A 99 -0.30 2.05 -1.11
CA THR A 99 -0.83 3.37 -1.47
C THR A 99 -0.96 4.28 -0.26
N TYR A 100 -1.38 3.72 0.89
CA TYR A 100 -1.44 4.46 2.15
C TYR A 100 -0.04 4.93 2.59
N LEU A 101 0.94 4.02 2.61
CA LEU A 101 2.32 4.33 3.03
C LEU A 101 3.04 5.26 2.05
N LYS A 102 2.79 5.14 0.73
CA LYS A 102 3.27 6.08 -0.28
C LYS A 102 2.84 7.50 0.08
N THR A 103 1.57 7.69 0.39
CA THR A 103 1.01 9.00 0.72
C THR A 103 1.54 9.53 2.05
N MET A 104 1.63 8.67 3.07
CA MET A 104 2.00 9.09 4.43
C MET A 104 3.50 9.33 4.64
N LEU A 105 4.35 8.59 3.91
CA LEU A 105 5.80 8.55 4.14
C LEU A 105 6.60 8.89 2.89
N VAL A 106 6.35 8.21 1.76
CA VAL A 106 7.19 8.37 0.55
C VAL A 106 7.06 9.78 -0.04
N LEU A 107 5.84 10.24 -0.30
CA LEU A 107 5.59 11.57 -0.88
C LEU A 107 5.99 12.71 0.06
N ARG A 108 6.09 12.44 1.37
CA ARG A 108 6.51 13.42 2.37
C ARG A 108 8.03 13.60 2.38
N ASP A 109 8.75 12.50 2.32
CA ASP A 109 10.21 12.47 2.39
C ASP A 109 10.75 11.26 1.60
N PRO A 110 10.92 11.43 0.27
CA PRO A 110 11.35 10.34 -0.61
C PRO A 110 12.80 9.91 -0.35
N MET A 111 13.59 10.74 0.35
CA MET A 111 14.98 10.46 0.72
C MET A 111 15.09 9.73 2.07
N SER A 112 13.98 9.57 2.79
CA SER A 112 13.99 8.86 4.08
C SER A 112 14.33 7.38 3.92
N LYS A 113 14.98 6.81 4.94
CA LYS A 113 15.23 5.36 5.01
C LYS A 113 13.95 4.54 4.92
N ALA A 114 12.83 5.08 5.43
CA ALA A 114 11.54 4.43 5.34
C ALA A 114 11.02 4.39 3.89
N ALA A 115 11.13 5.49 3.15
CA ALA A 115 10.73 5.55 1.74
C ALA A 115 11.51 4.54 0.87
N ALA A 116 12.78 4.28 1.19
CA ALA A 116 13.60 3.32 0.45
C ALA A 116 13.13 1.85 0.56
N VAL A 117 12.46 1.48 1.67
CA VAL A 117 12.01 0.10 1.92
C VAL A 117 10.55 -0.16 1.52
N ILE A 118 9.70 0.86 1.55
CA ILE A 118 8.26 0.73 1.25
C ILE A 118 8.06 0.19 -0.18
N HIS A 119 7.22 -0.83 -0.30
CA HIS A 119 6.88 -1.41 -1.59
C HIS A 119 6.05 -0.42 -2.44
N PRO A 120 6.28 -0.35 -3.76
CA PRO A 120 5.45 0.47 -4.63
C PRO A 120 4.01 -0.07 -4.69
N PRO A 121 3.00 0.77 -4.93
CA PRO A 121 1.65 0.29 -5.22
C PRO A 121 1.62 -0.39 -6.61
N ILE A 122 1.66 -1.72 -6.65
CA ILE A 122 1.71 -2.49 -7.90
C ILE A 122 0.37 -2.39 -8.67
N ASP A 123 0.41 -2.12 -9.97
CA ASP A 123 -0.73 -2.36 -10.84
C ASP A 123 -0.30 -2.76 -12.25
N ARG A 124 -1.30 -3.01 -13.10
CA ARG A 124 -1.09 -3.44 -14.47
C ARG A 124 -0.33 -2.41 -15.32
N ILE A 125 -0.47 -1.11 -15.06
CA ILE A 125 0.22 -0.07 -15.83
C ILE A 125 1.71 -0.15 -15.54
N LEU A 126 2.07 -0.13 -14.25
CA LEU A 126 3.47 -0.27 -13.82
C LEU A 126 4.13 -1.51 -14.44
N LEU A 127 3.50 -2.68 -14.28
CA LEU A 127 4.07 -3.94 -14.74
C LEU A 127 4.21 -4.01 -16.27
N ARG A 128 3.23 -3.46 -17.02
CA ARG A 128 3.29 -3.41 -18.48
C ARG A 128 4.38 -2.48 -18.97
N ASN A 129 4.51 -1.31 -18.36
CA ASN A 129 5.49 -0.32 -18.78
C ASN A 129 6.92 -0.77 -18.47
N ILE A 130 7.14 -1.50 -17.36
CA ILE A 130 8.44 -2.17 -17.14
C ILE A 130 8.69 -3.22 -18.24
N ALA A 131 7.66 -3.98 -18.62
CA ALA A 131 7.79 -5.02 -19.64
C ALA A 131 8.04 -4.50 -21.07
N THR A 132 7.92 -3.18 -21.33
CA THR A 132 8.29 -2.58 -22.63
C THR A 132 9.74 -2.13 -22.69
N GLN A 133 10.46 -2.09 -21.56
CA GLN A 133 11.81 -1.53 -21.52
C GLN A 133 12.82 -2.44 -22.24
N ALA A 134 13.68 -1.85 -23.06
CA ALA A 134 14.63 -2.59 -23.89
C ALA A 134 15.66 -3.39 -23.07
N ASN A 135 16.03 -2.88 -21.89
CA ASN A 135 17.01 -3.47 -20.97
C ASN A 135 16.46 -4.62 -20.10
N ILE A 136 15.17 -4.99 -20.23
CA ILE A 136 14.57 -6.09 -19.48
C ILE A 136 14.55 -7.36 -20.33
N GLU A 137 15.00 -8.48 -19.75
CA GLU A 137 15.02 -9.79 -20.41
C GLU A 137 13.62 -10.26 -20.83
N GLU A 138 13.52 -10.97 -21.95
CA GLU A 138 12.23 -11.40 -22.52
C GLU A 138 11.46 -12.37 -21.60
N SER A 139 12.18 -13.22 -20.85
CA SER A 139 11.63 -14.06 -19.78
C SER A 139 10.90 -13.23 -18.72
N THR A 140 11.58 -12.20 -18.19
CA THR A 140 11.04 -11.25 -17.21
C THR A 140 9.87 -10.44 -17.78
N LYS A 141 9.97 -9.99 -19.04
CA LYS A 141 8.85 -9.32 -19.74
C LYS A 141 7.61 -10.20 -19.83
N ARG A 142 7.76 -11.49 -20.17
CA ARG A 142 6.63 -12.44 -20.20
C ARG A 142 6.04 -12.65 -18.81
N TYR A 143 6.89 -12.81 -17.79
CA TYR A 143 6.46 -12.94 -16.40
C TYR A 143 5.62 -11.73 -15.97
N LEU A 144 6.15 -10.50 -16.10
CA LEU A 144 5.46 -9.27 -15.69
C LEU A 144 4.12 -9.06 -16.43
N ARG A 145 4.06 -9.37 -17.74
CA ARG A 145 2.81 -9.30 -18.53
C ARG A 145 1.75 -10.29 -18.06
N GLY A 146 2.17 -11.46 -17.54
CA GLY A 146 1.29 -12.50 -17.05
C GLY A 146 0.71 -12.23 -15.65
N ILE A 147 1.31 -11.31 -14.88
CA ILE A 147 0.85 -11.01 -13.53
C ILE A 147 -0.52 -10.31 -13.55
N ASN A 148 -1.46 -10.88 -12.82
CA ASN A 148 -2.69 -10.23 -12.41
C ASN A 148 -2.61 -9.83 -10.94
N TRP A 149 -2.26 -8.55 -10.67
CA TRP A 149 -2.04 -8.07 -9.30
C TRP A 149 -3.24 -8.27 -8.37
N THR A 150 -4.48 -8.26 -8.88
CA THR A 150 -5.68 -8.49 -8.06
C THR A 150 -5.89 -9.94 -7.63
N SER A 151 -5.07 -10.88 -8.10
CA SER A 151 -5.12 -12.30 -7.75
C SER A 151 -3.78 -12.83 -7.23
N LEU A 152 -2.85 -11.94 -6.84
CA LEU A 152 -1.59 -12.36 -6.22
C LEU A 152 -1.85 -12.89 -4.82
N GLU A 153 -1.32 -14.09 -4.55
CA GLU A 153 -1.15 -14.65 -3.21
C GLU A 153 0.17 -14.21 -2.60
N GLU A 154 0.35 -14.39 -1.28
CA GLU A 154 1.53 -13.93 -0.55
C GLU A 154 2.86 -14.35 -1.23
N GLY A 155 3.02 -15.64 -1.52
CA GLY A 155 4.25 -16.17 -2.14
C GLY A 155 4.55 -15.48 -3.46
N SER A 156 3.58 -15.50 -4.39
CA SER A 156 3.70 -14.85 -5.70
C SER A 156 3.89 -13.33 -5.63
N TYR A 157 3.36 -12.67 -4.58
CA TYR A 157 3.60 -11.26 -4.34
C TYR A 157 5.06 -11.01 -3.97
N PHE A 158 5.63 -11.80 -3.06
CA PHE A 158 7.03 -11.61 -2.66
C PHE A 158 8.02 -12.02 -3.75
N GLU A 159 7.71 -13.04 -4.55
CA GLU A 159 8.46 -13.34 -5.78
C GLU A 159 8.49 -12.12 -6.71
N LEU A 160 7.33 -11.49 -6.95
CA LEU A 160 7.25 -10.27 -7.75
C LEU A 160 8.05 -9.12 -7.13
N ILE A 161 8.01 -8.95 -5.79
CA ILE A 161 8.80 -7.93 -5.10
C ILE A 161 10.30 -8.15 -5.32
N CYS A 162 10.79 -9.40 -5.28
CA CYS A 162 12.18 -9.71 -5.58
C CYS A 162 12.55 -9.29 -7.01
N VAL A 163 11.74 -9.68 -8.01
CA VAL A 163 11.97 -9.29 -9.41
C VAL A 163 11.98 -7.76 -9.57
N LEU A 164 11.03 -7.06 -8.96
CA LEU A 164 10.97 -5.60 -9.02
C LEU A 164 12.18 -4.96 -8.31
N ARG A 165 12.69 -5.54 -7.22
CA ARG A 165 13.90 -5.08 -6.54
C ARG A 165 15.14 -5.24 -7.40
N GLU A 166 15.27 -6.37 -8.10
CA GLU A 166 16.37 -6.60 -9.04
C GLU A 166 16.36 -5.56 -10.18
N ILE A 167 15.18 -5.28 -10.74
CA ILE A 167 15.00 -4.26 -11.78
C ILE A 167 15.34 -2.85 -11.25
N ASN A 168 14.93 -2.53 -10.03
CA ASN A 168 15.20 -1.23 -9.40
C ASN A 168 16.66 -1.05 -8.96
N GLY A 169 17.42 -2.13 -8.86
CA GLY A 169 18.80 -2.13 -8.37
C GLY A 169 18.93 -1.51 -6.98
N ASN A 170 19.98 -0.71 -6.79
CA ASN A 170 20.32 -0.09 -5.50
C ASN A 170 19.52 1.19 -5.17
N GLN A 171 18.52 1.55 -5.97
CA GLN A 171 17.72 2.75 -5.75
C GLN A 171 16.69 2.55 -4.62
N PRO A 172 16.21 3.63 -3.98
CA PRO A 172 14.98 3.60 -3.18
C PRO A 172 13.84 2.93 -3.96
N PHE A 173 13.06 2.05 -3.33
CA PHE A 173 12.13 1.20 -4.10
C PHE A 173 11.07 1.98 -4.87
N TRP A 174 10.64 3.12 -4.33
CA TRP A 174 9.63 3.95 -4.97
C TRP A 174 10.08 4.47 -6.34
N MET A 175 11.38 4.49 -6.65
CA MET A 175 11.88 4.99 -7.94
C MET A 175 11.44 4.12 -9.11
N ILE A 176 11.13 2.84 -8.90
CA ILE A 176 10.55 1.98 -9.94
C ILE A 176 9.20 2.52 -10.46
N GLU A 177 8.55 3.40 -9.70
CA GLU A 177 7.33 4.07 -10.12
C GLU A 177 7.55 5.09 -11.25
N GLU A 178 8.79 5.31 -11.71
CA GLU A 178 9.09 6.04 -12.96
C GLU A 178 8.33 5.44 -14.16
N TYR A 179 8.06 4.14 -14.14
CA TYR A 179 7.28 3.45 -15.17
C TYR A 179 5.77 3.58 -14.98
N TRP A 180 5.28 4.35 -14.01
CA TRP A 180 3.84 4.55 -13.77
C TRP A 180 3.25 5.70 -14.61
N THR A 181 3.76 5.92 -15.82
CA THR A 181 3.24 6.90 -16.77
C THR A 181 1.88 6.45 -17.31
N VAL A 182 0.86 7.30 -17.16
CA VAL A 182 -0.53 7.01 -17.56
C VAL A 182 -0.73 7.14 -19.07
N THR A 183 0.24 7.72 -19.77
CA THR A 183 0.26 7.92 -21.22
C THR A 183 1.30 7.00 -21.85
N ASN A 184 0.84 6.14 -22.77
CA ASN A 184 1.64 5.74 -23.92
C ASN A 184 1.50 6.79 -25.00
#